data_AF-A0AA36NJW9-F1
#
_entry.id   AF-A0AA36NJW9-F1
#
_cell.length_a   1.000
_cell.length_b   1.000
_cell.length_c   1.000
_cell.angle_alpha   90.00
_cell.angle_beta   90.00
_cell.angle_gamma   90.00
#
_symmetry.space_group_name_H-M   'P 1'
#
loop_
_entity.id
_entity.type
_entity.pdbx_description
1 polymer ?
#
loop_
_entity_poly.entity_id
_entity_poly.type
_entity_poly.pdbx_seq_one_letter_code
_entity_poly.pdbx_strand_id
1 'polypeptide(L)'
;MSASTSPSSIALALAMKRLFGAPKQAPPTGPAPSLQDTSSRIDSRVTDLEKKIAKCDEDLRRYVAAKGGQQKQLALQCLKRKRMYEQQRDQILGTQFNVDSLAGAQEQAEINMMTVEAMKAGHQDLKERYSQMGGAMDIEQLMDNMADLNDEISDINEVLP
;
A
#
# COMPACT_ATOMS: atom_id res chain seq x y z
N MET A 1 48.93 -37.81 47.90
CA MET A 1 49.07 -37.67 46.43
C MET A 1 47.66 -37.85 45.89
N SER A 2 46.95 -36.88 45.32
CA SER A 2 47.37 -35.91 44.30
C SER A 2 46.59 -34.58 44.41
N ALA A 3 47.22 -33.55 43.86
CA ALA A 3 46.77 -32.17 43.75
C ALA A 3 45.76 -31.94 42.60
N SER A 4 45.08 -30.79 42.60
CA SER A 4 45.15 -29.75 41.52
C SER A 4 43.83 -28.98 41.28
N THR A 5 43.74 -27.78 41.87
CA THR A 5 43.44 -26.45 41.27
C THR A 5 42.22 -26.20 40.34
N SER A 6 41.28 -25.39 40.87
CA SER A 6 40.71 -24.10 40.38
C SER A 6 39.83 -23.94 39.11
N PRO A 7 38.92 -22.92 39.09
CA PRO A 7 37.80 -22.76 38.17
C PRO A 7 38.09 -21.78 37.02
N SER A 8 37.38 -21.91 35.88
CA SER A 8 37.43 -20.93 34.78
C SER A 8 36.04 -20.44 34.37
N SER A 9 35.84 -19.16 34.67
CA SER A 9 34.83 -18.21 34.22
C SER A 9 34.35 -18.39 32.78
N ILE A 10 33.03 -18.52 32.58
CA ILE A 10 32.39 -18.26 31.29
C ILE A 10 32.21 -16.75 31.17
N ALA A 11 33.01 -16.17 30.29
CA ALA A 11 33.10 -14.74 30.05
C ALA A 11 31.81 -14.16 29.46
N LEU A 12 31.41 -13.04 30.02
CA LEU A 12 30.53 -12.02 29.45
C LEU A 12 31.12 -11.53 28.12
N ALA A 13 30.59 -12.00 26.99
CA ALA A 13 30.89 -11.46 25.67
C ALA A 13 29.68 -10.70 25.12
N LEU A 14 29.41 -9.53 25.71
CA LEU A 14 28.54 -8.52 25.12
C LEU A 14 29.36 -7.24 24.93
N ALA A 15 29.89 -7.03 23.73
CA ALA A 15 30.03 -5.72 23.10
C ALA A 15 30.85 -5.80 21.80
N MET A 16 30.49 -4.94 20.86
CA MET A 16 31.24 -4.58 19.65
C MET A 16 31.10 -5.48 18.43
N LYS A 17 29.95 -5.37 17.73
CA LYS A 17 29.87 -5.57 16.28
C LYS A 17 28.65 -4.86 15.67
N ARG A 18 28.65 -3.52 15.69
CA ARG A 18 27.58 -2.71 15.08
C ARG A 18 28.08 -1.38 14.49
N LEU A 19 29.11 -1.41 13.63
CA LEU A 19 29.49 -0.21 12.86
C LEU A 19 29.80 -0.43 11.37
N PHE A 20 29.80 -1.65 10.85
CA PHE A 20 29.95 -1.87 9.40
C PHE A 20 29.05 -3.03 8.95
N GLY A 21 28.15 -2.75 8.01
CA GLY A 21 27.35 -3.75 7.29
C GLY A 21 26.32 -4.50 8.14
N ALA A 22 25.19 -3.87 8.47
CA ALA A 22 24.01 -4.66 8.81
C ALA A 22 23.55 -5.40 7.53
N PRO A 23 23.23 -6.70 7.58
CA PRO A 23 22.57 -7.36 6.46
C PRO A 23 21.28 -6.58 6.15
N LYS A 24 21.02 -6.31 4.86
CA LYS A 24 19.72 -5.78 4.40
C LYS A 24 18.64 -6.55 5.15
N GLN A 25 17.83 -5.86 5.95
CA GLN A 25 16.66 -6.47 6.57
C GLN A 25 15.92 -7.22 5.47
N ALA A 26 15.67 -8.51 5.68
CA ALA A 26 14.87 -9.29 4.75
C ALA A 26 13.57 -8.51 4.48
N PRO A 27 13.13 -8.41 3.22
CA PRO A 27 11.87 -7.74 2.91
C PRO A 27 10.77 -8.33 3.81
N PRO A 28 9.85 -7.49 4.31
CA PRO A 28 8.81 -7.93 5.24
C PRO A 28 8.11 -9.17 4.65
N THR A 29 8.03 -10.24 5.44
CA THR A 29 7.52 -11.56 5.03
C THR A 29 6.00 -11.62 4.94
N GLY A 30 5.34 -10.52 4.57
CA GLY A 30 3.90 -10.42 4.40
C GLY A 30 3.56 -9.93 2.99
N PRO A 31 2.34 -10.19 2.50
CA PRO A 31 1.87 -9.60 1.25
C PRO A 31 2.02 -8.08 1.32
N ALA A 32 2.37 -7.46 0.18
CA ALA A 32 2.41 -6.01 0.08
C ALA A 32 1.04 -5.44 0.51
N PRO A 33 1.01 -4.28 1.18
CA PRO A 33 -0.26 -3.65 1.56
C PRO A 33 -1.09 -3.38 0.30
N SER A 34 -2.40 -3.63 0.36
CA SER A 34 -3.29 -3.30 -0.75
C SER A 34 -3.35 -1.79 -0.97
N LEU A 35 -3.82 -1.36 -2.15
CA LEU A 35 -4.07 0.07 -2.42
C LEU A 35 -5.09 0.64 -1.43
N GLN A 36 -6.10 -0.15 -1.05
CA GLN A 36 -7.10 0.22 -0.06
C GLN A 36 -6.50 0.41 1.34
N ASP A 37 -5.62 -0.50 1.78
CA ASP A 37 -4.89 -0.37 3.05
C ASP A 37 -3.98 0.86 3.02
N THR A 38 -3.36 1.12 1.88
CA THR A 38 -2.46 2.26 1.68
C THR A 38 -3.24 3.57 1.76
N SER A 39 -4.37 3.69 1.07
CA SER A 39 -5.28 4.84 1.15
C SER A 39 -5.75 5.08 2.58
N SER A 40 -6.23 4.02 3.26
CA SER A 40 -6.71 4.12 4.65
C SER A 40 -5.63 4.62 5.62
N ARG A 41 -4.36 4.22 5.39
CA ARG A 41 -3.21 4.71 6.17
C ARG A 41 -2.90 6.17 5.87
N ILE A 42 -3.01 6.58 4.60
CA ILE A 42 -2.84 7.97 4.20
C ILE A 42 -3.90 8.85 4.86
N ASP A 43 -5.19 8.47 4.78
CA ASP A 43 -6.29 9.20 5.40
C ASP A 43 -6.12 9.38 6.91
N SER A 44 -5.72 8.30 7.58
CA SER A 44 -5.42 8.32 9.02
C SER A 44 -4.29 9.31 9.33
N ARG A 45 -3.25 9.33 8.49
CA ARG A 45 -2.09 10.21 8.68
C ARG A 45 -2.42 11.67 8.39
N VAL A 46 -3.22 11.95 7.37
CA VAL A 46 -3.74 13.29 7.06
C VAL A 46 -4.57 13.79 8.22
N THR A 47 -5.52 12.98 8.72
CA THR A 47 -6.38 13.31 9.87
C THR A 47 -5.55 13.65 11.12
N ASP A 48 -4.49 12.88 11.40
CA ASP A 48 -3.61 13.14 12.53
C ASP A 48 -2.80 14.44 12.38
N LEU A 49 -2.35 14.75 11.16
CA LEU A 49 -1.65 16.01 10.87
C LEU A 49 -2.60 17.20 10.98
N GLU A 50 -3.83 17.09 10.49
CA GLU A 50 -4.85 18.14 10.62
C GLU A 50 -5.19 18.43 12.08
N LYS A 51 -5.33 17.40 12.93
CA LYS A 51 -5.50 17.59 14.38
C LYS A 51 -4.32 18.35 15.00
N LYS A 52 -3.08 18.07 14.57
CA LYS A 52 -1.88 18.78 15.06
C LYS A 52 -1.82 20.22 14.56
N ILE A 53 -2.22 20.47 13.31
CA ILE A 53 -2.32 21.81 12.73
C ILE A 53 -3.36 22.63 13.50
N ALA A 54 -4.56 22.08 13.74
CA ALA A 54 -5.62 22.73 14.48
C ALA A 54 -5.21 23.12 15.91
N LYS A 55 -4.49 22.23 16.62
CA LYS A 55 -3.90 22.54 17.93
C LYS A 55 -2.90 23.69 17.84
N CYS A 56 -2.02 23.69 16.83
CA CYS A 56 -1.08 24.80 16.63
C CYS A 56 -1.82 26.12 16.35
N ASP A 57 -2.93 26.09 15.62
CA ASP A 57 -3.76 27.28 15.36
C ASP A 57 -4.42 27.81 16.62
N GLU A 58 -4.94 26.93 17.48
CA GLU A 58 -5.50 27.32 18.78
C GLU A 58 -4.42 27.97 19.66
N ASP A 59 -3.26 27.33 19.80
CA ASP A 59 -2.13 27.86 20.56
C ASP A 59 -1.64 29.20 19.99
N LEU A 60 -1.55 29.32 18.66
CA LEU A 60 -1.15 30.55 17.99
C LEU A 60 -2.11 31.69 18.33
N ARG A 61 -3.43 31.45 18.26
CA ARG A 61 -4.45 32.45 18.63
C ARG A 61 -4.30 32.88 20.08
N ARG A 62 -4.09 31.92 21.00
CA ARG A 62 -3.88 32.20 22.43
C ARG A 62 -2.63 33.05 22.67
N TYR A 63 -1.50 32.73 22.04
CA TYR A 63 -0.25 33.46 22.23
C TYR A 63 -0.23 34.83 21.56
N VAL A 64 -0.90 35.00 20.42
CA VAL A 64 -1.02 36.31 19.76
C VAL A 64 -1.93 37.26 20.52
N ALA A 65 -3.00 36.75 21.14
CA ALA A 65 -3.89 37.55 21.98
C ALA A 65 -3.22 38.00 23.29
N ALA A 66 -2.26 37.23 23.80
CA ALA A 66 -1.53 37.54 25.02
C ALA A 66 -0.41 38.57 24.76
N LYS A 67 -0.36 39.63 25.57
CA LYS A 67 0.68 40.66 25.48
C LYS A 67 1.94 40.20 26.22
N GLY A 68 3.09 40.12 25.53
CA GLY A 68 4.38 39.80 26.16
C GLY A 68 5.43 39.29 25.19
N GLY A 69 6.71 39.55 25.47
CA GLY A 69 7.83 39.11 24.63
C GLY A 69 7.98 37.58 24.54
N GLN A 70 7.72 36.87 25.65
CA GLN A 70 7.75 35.41 25.70
C GLN A 70 6.63 34.78 24.85
N GLN A 71 5.45 35.39 24.84
CA GLN A 71 4.27 34.93 24.11
C GLN A 71 4.49 35.09 22.61
N LYS A 72 5.16 36.17 22.20
CA LYS A 72 5.63 36.32 20.81
C LYS A 72 6.59 35.19 20.39
N GLN A 73 7.50 34.77 21.27
CA GLN A 73 8.40 33.64 20.98
C GLN A 73 7.64 32.32 20.86
N LEU A 74 6.69 32.05 21.76
CA LEU A 74 5.84 30.86 21.71
C LEU A 74 4.97 30.82 20.45
N ALA A 75 4.40 31.96 20.04
CA ALA A 75 3.65 32.08 18.79
C ALA A 75 4.52 31.74 17.57
N LEU A 76 5.76 32.24 17.51
CA LEU A 76 6.70 31.91 16.43
C LEU A 76 7.04 30.41 16.39
N GLN A 77 7.17 29.76 17.56
CA GLN A 77 7.39 28.31 17.62
C GLN A 77 6.16 27.53 17.14
N CYS A 78 4.95 27.94 17.52
CA CYS A 78 3.71 27.36 16.99
C CYS A 78 3.61 27.50 15.47
N LEU A 79 3.92 28.68 14.93
CA LEU A 79 3.90 28.92 13.49
C LEU A 79 4.87 28.01 12.72
N LYS A 80 6.10 27.84 13.24
CA LYS A 80 7.09 26.92 12.65
C LYS A 80 6.61 25.48 12.65
N ARG A 81 6.05 25.00 13.77
CA ARG A 81 5.49 23.64 13.89
C ARG A 81 4.30 23.44 12.94
N LYS A 82 3.39 24.42 12.88
CA LYS A 82 2.25 24.40 11.97
C LYS A 82 2.72 24.23 10.52
N ARG A 83 3.62 25.10 10.05
CA ARG A 83 4.15 25.05 8.68
C ARG A 83 4.80 23.72 8.34
N MET A 84 5.52 23.11 9.30
CA MET A 84 6.10 21.79 9.13
C MET A 84 5.03 20.70 8.95
N TYR A 85 3.95 20.72 9.74
CA TYR A 85 2.86 19.76 9.60
C TYR A 85 2.05 19.96 8.32
N GLU A 86 1.81 21.21 7.90
CA GLU A 86 1.18 21.54 6.62
C GLU A 86 2.00 20.98 5.46
N GLN A 87 3.32 21.19 5.46
CA GLN A 87 4.19 20.63 4.43
C GLN A 87 4.15 19.10 4.39
N GLN A 88 4.15 18.42 5.54
CA GLN A 88 4.01 16.97 5.60
C GLN A 88 2.66 16.50 5.06
N ARG A 89 1.57 17.19 5.41
CA ARG A 89 0.23 16.88 4.93
C ARG A 89 0.18 17.02 3.41
N ASP A 90 0.69 18.12 2.86
CA ASP A 90 0.63 18.40 1.43
C ASP A 90 1.44 17.39 0.61
N GLN A 91 2.60 16.95 1.12
CA GLN A 91 3.37 15.85 0.52
C GLN A 91 2.58 14.54 0.46
N ILE A 92 1.87 14.23 1.54
CA ILE A 92 1.09 12.99 1.65
C ILE A 92 -0.16 13.06 0.76
N LEU A 93 -0.84 14.21 0.70
CA LEU A 93 -1.95 14.44 -0.23
C LEU A 93 -1.52 14.31 -1.69
N GLY A 94 -0.31 14.77 -2.03
CA GLY A 94 0.26 14.52 -3.37
C GLY A 94 0.49 13.04 -3.67
N THR A 95 0.68 12.20 -2.64
CA THR A 95 0.81 10.75 -2.80
C THR A 95 -0.55 10.07 -2.94
N GLN A 96 -1.58 10.57 -2.24
CA GLN A 96 -2.95 10.05 -2.30
C GLN A 96 -3.48 9.98 -3.74
N PHE A 97 -3.25 11.04 -4.53
CA PHE A 97 -3.69 11.08 -5.93
C PHE A 97 -3.14 9.92 -6.78
N ASN A 98 -1.88 9.54 -6.57
CA ASN A 98 -1.26 8.43 -7.30
C ASN A 98 -1.88 7.08 -6.89
N VAL A 99 -2.18 6.92 -5.60
CA VAL A 99 -2.83 5.71 -5.06
C VAL A 99 -4.25 5.58 -5.60
N ASP A 100 -5.03 6.67 -5.57
CA ASP A 100 -6.41 6.68 -6.07
C ASP A 100 -6.47 6.40 -7.57
N SER A 101 -5.56 7.00 -8.34
CA SER A 101 -5.47 6.78 -9.79
C SER A 101 -5.18 5.30 -10.11
N LEU A 102 -4.27 4.68 -9.36
CA LEU A 102 -3.94 3.27 -9.53
C LEU A 102 -5.08 2.36 -9.04
N ALA A 103 -5.77 2.73 -7.96
CA ALA A 103 -6.92 1.98 -7.46
C ALA A 103 -8.07 1.96 -8.47
N GLY A 104 -8.37 3.09 -9.12
CA GLY A 104 -9.37 3.13 -10.18
C GLY A 104 -8.97 2.33 -11.42
N ALA A 105 -7.68 2.33 -11.78
CA ALA A 105 -7.17 1.47 -12.85
C ALA A 105 -7.30 -0.03 -12.51
N GLN A 106 -7.03 -0.40 -11.25
CA GLN A 106 -7.20 -1.76 -10.74
C GLN A 106 -8.69 -2.17 -10.76
N GLU A 107 -9.60 -1.32 -10.30
CA GLU A 107 -11.04 -1.57 -10.35
C GLU A 107 -11.54 -1.80 -11.79
N GLN A 108 -11.08 -0.98 -12.74
CA GLN A 108 -11.41 -1.17 -14.15
C GLN A 108 -10.87 -2.50 -14.70
N ALA A 109 -9.66 -2.89 -14.29
CA ALA A 109 -9.09 -4.18 -14.66
C ALA A 109 -9.93 -5.35 -14.10
N GLU A 110 -10.34 -5.27 -12.84
CA GLU A 110 -11.23 -6.25 -12.20
C GLU A 110 -12.59 -6.36 -12.92
N ILE A 111 -13.18 -5.23 -13.31
CA ILE A 111 -14.43 -5.21 -14.10
C ILE A 111 -14.23 -5.89 -15.47
N ASN A 112 -13.11 -5.63 -16.14
CA ASN A 112 -12.81 -6.27 -17.41
C ASN A 112 -12.65 -7.78 -17.24
N MET A 113 -11.92 -8.22 -16.21
CA MET A 113 -11.78 -9.64 -15.88
C MET A 113 -13.15 -10.30 -15.62
N MET A 114 -13.99 -9.70 -14.79
CA MET A 114 -15.35 -10.21 -14.53
C MET A 114 -16.20 -10.29 -15.82
N THR A 115 -16.09 -9.28 -16.68
CA THR A 115 -16.80 -9.27 -17.97
C THR A 115 -16.35 -10.42 -18.85
N VAL A 116 -15.04 -10.65 -18.92
CA VAL A 116 -14.46 -11.72 -19.73
C VAL A 116 -14.81 -13.11 -19.17
N GLU A 117 -14.80 -13.27 -17.84
CA GLU A 117 -15.27 -14.49 -17.19
C GLU A 117 -16.75 -14.77 -17.48
N ALA A 118 -17.59 -13.74 -17.43
CA ALA A 118 -19.01 -13.85 -17.78
C ALA A 118 -19.21 -14.22 -19.26
N MET A 119 -18.42 -13.63 -20.17
CA MET A 119 -18.44 -13.99 -21.59
C MET A 119 -18.01 -15.44 -21.81
N LYS A 120 -17.01 -15.91 -21.05
CA LYS A 120 -16.54 -17.30 -21.10
C LYS A 120 -17.63 -18.28 -20.66
N ALA A 121 -18.29 -17.98 -19.54
CA ALA A 121 -19.42 -18.78 -19.06
C ALA A 121 -20.59 -18.79 -20.06
N GLY A 122 -20.93 -17.65 -20.65
CA GLY A 122 -22.00 -17.55 -21.66
C GLY A 122 -21.69 -18.34 -22.93
N HIS A 123 -20.45 -18.29 -23.43
CA HIS A 123 -20.03 -19.09 -24.58
C HIS A 123 -20.06 -20.60 -24.29
N GLN A 124 -19.71 -21.02 -23.08
CA GLN A 124 -19.84 -22.42 -22.67
C GLN A 124 -21.30 -22.88 -22.68
N ASP A 125 -22.24 -22.09 -22.11
CA ASP A 125 -23.67 -22.40 -22.15
C ASP A 125 -24.20 -22.47 -23.60
N LEU A 126 -23.79 -21.54 -24.46
CA LEU A 126 -24.13 -21.57 -25.88
C LEU A 126 -23.59 -22.85 -26.55
N LYS A 127 -22.35 -23.24 -26.28
CA LYS A 127 -21.74 -24.48 -26.82
C LYS A 127 -22.57 -25.71 -26.45
N GLU A 128 -22.97 -25.82 -25.18
CA GLU A 128 -23.78 -26.93 -24.71
C GLU A 128 -25.13 -26.99 -25.43
N ARG A 129 -25.80 -25.84 -25.58
CA ARG A 129 -27.08 -25.75 -26.31
C ARG A 129 -26.94 -26.10 -27.79
N TYR A 130 -25.91 -25.62 -28.48
CA TYR A 130 -25.67 -25.93 -29.90
C TYR A 130 -25.33 -27.41 -30.12
N SER A 131 -24.53 -28.00 -29.22
CA SER A 131 -24.24 -29.44 -29.23
C SER A 131 -25.52 -30.27 -29.12
N GLN A 132 -26.47 -29.88 -28.26
CA GLN A 132 -27.77 -30.53 -28.16
C GLN A 132 -28.64 -30.38 -29.41
N MET A 133 -28.45 -29.31 -30.21
CA MET A 133 -29.19 -29.06 -31.45
C MET A 133 -28.58 -29.73 -32.69
N GLY A 134 -27.39 -30.34 -32.61
CA GLY A 134 -26.83 -31.23 -33.63
C GLY A 134 -26.01 -30.59 -34.76
N GLY A 135 -25.59 -29.32 -34.65
CA GLY A 135 -24.76 -28.64 -35.66
C GLY A 135 -23.25 -28.70 -35.35
N ALA A 136 -22.48 -29.53 -36.05
CA ALA A 136 -21.03 -29.67 -35.82
C ALA A 136 -20.19 -28.48 -36.33
N MET A 137 -20.60 -27.84 -37.42
CA MET A 137 -19.85 -26.75 -38.06
C MET A 137 -19.86 -25.45 -37.23
N ASP A 138 -20.98 -25.17 -36.55
CA ASP A 138 -21.11 -24.00 -35.67
C ASP A 138 -20.33 -24.17 -34.36
N ILE A 139 -20.08 -25.42 -33.93
CA ILE A 139 -19.29 -25.72 -32.72
C ILE A 139 -17.81 -25.44 -32.96
N GLU A 140 -17.27 -25.74 -34.14
CA GLU A 140 -15.87 -25.45 -34.48
C GLU A 140 -15.59 -23.93 -34.48
N GLN A 141 -16.46 -23.12 -35.09
CA GLN A 141 -16.34 -21.65 -35.03
C GLN A 141 -16.45 -21.10 -33.59
N LEU A 142 -17.34 -21.67 -32.78
CA LEU A 142 -17.45 -21.28 -31.37
C LEU A 142 -16.22 -21.68 -30.56
N MET A 143 -15.54 -22.77 -30.94
CA MET A 143 -14.31 -23.24 -30.31
C MET A 143 -13.10 -22.38 -30.67
N ASP A 144 -12.97 -21.96 -31.93
CA ASP A 144 -11.92 -21.03 -32.35
C ASP A 144 -12.06 -19.67 -31.64
N ASN A 145 -13.26 -19.10 -31.58
CA ASN A 145 -13.52 -17.86 -30.84
C ASN A 145 -13.20 -18.00 -29.33
N MET A 146 -13.38 -19.20 -28.77
CA MET A 146 -13.03 -19.51 -27.38
C MET A 146 -11.52 -19.59 -27.16
N ALA A 147 -10.77 -20.11 -28.13
CA ALA A 147 -9.32 -20.16 -28.07
C ALA A 147 -8.74 -18.74 -28.11
N ASP A 148 -9.19 -17.92 -29.05
CA ASP A 148 -8.76 -16.52 -29.19
C ASP A 148 -9.06 -15.70 -27.91
N LEU A 149 -10.25 -15.88 -27.33
CA LEU A 149 -10.64 -15.20 -26.10
C LEU A 149 -9.84 -15.67 -24.88
N ASN A 150 -9.40 -16.93 -24.86
CA ASN A 150 -8.59 -17.46 -23.78
C ASN A 150 -7.12 -17.01 -23.88
N ASP A 151 -6.62 -16.78 -25.09
CA ASP A 151 -5.31 -16.16 -25.33
C ASP A 151 -5.32 -14.67 -24.92
N GLU A 152 -6.38 -13.93 -25.26
CA GLU A 152 -6.54 -12.52 -24.86
C GLU A 152 -6.65 -12.36 -23.33
N ILE A 153 -7.27 -13.32 -22.63
CA ILE A 153 -7.25 -13.40 -21.15
C ILE A 153 -5.84 -13.60 -20.61
N SER A 154 -5.06 -14.47 -21.26
CA SER A 154 -3.69 -14.76 -20.83
C SER A 154 -2.83 -13.50 -20.95
N ASP A 155 -2.95 -12.78 -22.07
CA ASP A 155 -2.26 -11.52 -22.30
C ASP A 155 -2.65 -10.45 -21.29
N ILE A 156 -3.94 -10.32 -20.95
CA ILE A 156 -4.41 -9.37 -19.93
C ILE A 156 -3.81 -9.69 -18.55
N ASN A 157 -3.77 -10.97 -18.16
CA ASN A 157 -3.17 -11.40 -16.89
C ASN A 157 -1.64 -11.25 -16.87
N GLU A 158 -0.97 -11.28 -18.03
CA GLU A 158 0.48 -11.13 -18.12
C GLU A 158 0.91 -9.65 -18.15
N VAL A 159 0.03 -8.77 -18.63
CA VAL A 159 0.23 -7.31 -18.65
C VAL A 159 -0.14 -6.63 -17.33
N LEU A 160 -1.03 -7.23 -16.53
CA LEU A 160 -1.31 -6.80 -15.17
C LEU A 160 -0.24 -7.35 -14.20
N PRO A 161 0.57 -6.51 -13.54
CA PRO A 161 1.67 -6.93 -12.67
C PRO A 161 1.24 -7.54 -11.32
#